data_AF-B5IHI1-F1
#
_entry.id   AF-B5IHI1-F1
#
_cell.length_a   1.000
_cell.length_b   1.000
_cell.length_c   1.000
_cell.angle_alpha   90.00
_cell.angle_beta   90.00
_cell.angle_gamma   90.00
#
_symmetry.space_group_name_H-M   'P 1'
#
loop_
_entity.id
_entity.type
_entity.pdbx_description
1 polymer ?
#
loop_
_entity_poly.entity_id
_entity_poly.type
_entity_poly.pdbx_seq_one_letter_code
_entity_poly.pdbx_strand_id
1 'polypeptide(L)'
;MELEDEIREKMKKYDLVLVYDDNWITRLLIFILKVFFPSLKYNPLAPIFGYNGEIYGIDKDRNLAEILVNGSYKTASVISSKIKSNRRRRKDLLIVLREYKVMWVVVKYFSTGIAGVLINMVFFVILFKILKIPDLISLVSAIEISIIITFLMNNYWVFSNRVYTRSIWWRMGAYHFTLIMGIFINVGTYWVLNRLGINYIIADFVGIVFASLWNFYITNAHVFFSKYQKIK
;
A
#
# COMPACT_ATOMS: atom_id res chain seq x y z
N MET A 1 -35.99 5.43 10.63
CA MET A 1 -36.64 4.12 10.45
C MET A 1 -36.24 3.51 9.13
N GLU A 2 -36.56 4.10 7.97
CA GLU A 2 -36.26 3.49 6.65
C GLU A 2 -34.82 2.97 6.46
N LEU A 3 -33.80 3.77 6.84
CA LEU A 3 -32.40 3.34 6.68
C LEU A 3 -31.99 2.20 7.64
N GLU A 4 -32.47 2.21 8.88
CA GLU A 4 -32.16 1.14 9.83
C GLU A 4 -32.83 -0.17 9.43
N ASP A 5 -34.07 -0.08 8.93
CA ASP A 5 -34.82 -1.22 8.42
C ASP A 5 -34.12 -1.82 7.19
N GLU A 6 -33.65 -0.99 6.26
CA GLU A 6 -32.86 -1.42 5.10
C GLU A 6 -31.55 -2.10 5.53
N ILE A 7 -30.82 -1.54 6.51
CA ILE A 7 -29.60 -2.16 7.04
C ILE A 7 -29.92 -3.53 7.67
N ARG A 8 -31.00 -3.62 8.48
CA ARG A 8 -31.42 -4.88 9.12
C ARG A 8 -31.81 -5.93 8.10
N GLU A 9 -32.47 -5.54 7.02
CA GLU A 9 -32.82 -6.45 5.94
C GLU A 9 -31.56 -7.00 5.25
N LYS A 10 -30.60 -6.14 4.90
CA LYS A 10 -29.33 -6.58 4.30
C LYS A 10 -28.49 -7.43 5.24
N MET A 11 -28.51 -7.16 6.54
CA MET A 11 -27.79 -7.97 7.54
C MET A 11 -28.29 -9.43 7.61
N LYS A 12 -29.50 -9.75 7.12
CA LYS A 12 -29.96 -11.15 7.01
C LYS A 12 -29.15 -11.96 5.98
N LYS A 13 -28.53 -11.28 5.01
CA LYS A 13 -27.78 -11.88 3.90
C LYS A 13 -26.28 -11.61 3.95
N TYR A 14 -25.86 -10.52 4.59
CA TYR A 14 -24.47 -10.05 4.61
C TYR A 14 -23.95 -9.87 6.04
N ASP A 15 -22.72 -10.33 6.29
CA ASP A 15 -22.09 -10.22 7.63
C ASP A 15 -21.76 -8.76 8.01
N LEU A 16 -21.49 -7.94 6.99
CA LEU A 16 -21.14 -6.53 7.12
C LEU A 16 -21.97 -5.69 6.15
N VAL A 17 -22.63 -4.64 6.65
CA VAL A 17 -23.36 -3.68 5.83
C VAL A 17 -22.77 -2.30 6.07
N LEU A 18 -22.34 -1.60 5.02
CA LEU A 18 -21.71 -0.29 5.12
C LEU A 18 -22.58 0.76 4.46
N VAL A 19 -22.75 1.91 5.10
CA VAL A 19 -23.52 3.02 4.55
C VAL A 19 -22.63 4.22 4.35
N TYR A 20 -22.41 4.60 3.08
CA TYR A 20 -21.62 5.77 2.70
C TYR A 20 -21.93 6.20 1.27
N ASP A 21 -21.57 7.43 0.91
CA ASP A 21 -21.69 7.92 -0.46
C ASP A 21 -20.64 7.26 -1.37
N ASP A 22 -21.04 6.32 -2.22
CA ASP A 22 -20.17 5.65 -3.20
C ASP A 22 -19.93 6.57 -4.41
N ASN A 23 -19.15 7.62 -4.18
CA ASN A 23 -18.71 8.55 -5.19
C ASN A 23 -17.21 8.33 -5.53
N TRP A 24 -16.74 9.04 -6.56
CA TRP A 24 -15.36 8.92 -7.03
C TRP A 24 -14.31 9.28 -5.95
N ILE A 25 -14.65 10.20 -5.04
CA ILE A 25 -13.78 10.61 -3.93
C ILE A 25 -13.59 9.44 -2.96
N THR A 26 -14.67 8.75 -2.60
CA THR A 26 -14.63 7.57 -1.74
C THR A 26 -13.82 6.45 -2.38
N ARG A 27 -14.00 6.20 -3.68
CA ARG A 27 -13.21 5.19 -4.42
C ARG A 27 -11.73 5.54 -4.45
N LEU A 28 -11.40 6.82 -4.65
CA LEU A 28 -10.02 7.31 -4.59
C LEU A 28 -9.41 7.16 -3.20
N LEU A 29 -10.16 7.47 -2.13
CA LEU A 29 -9.71 7.26 -0.75
C LEU A 29 -9.41 5.79 -0.46
N ILE A 30 -10.30 4.87 -0.87
CA ILE A 30 -10.06 3.43 -0.73
C ILE A 30 -8.80 3.02 -1.50
N PHE A 31 -8.63 3.52 -2.72
CA PHE A 31 -7.44 3.25 -3.53
C PHE A 31 -6.15 3.71 -2.83
N ILE A 32 -6.12 4.93 -2.31
CA ILE A 32 -4.97 5.46 -1.55
C ILE A 32 -4.72 4.61 -0.30
N LEU A 33 -5.77 4.25 0.45
CA LEU A 33 -5.59 3.44 1.66
C LEU A 33 -5.12 2.01 1.34
N LYS A 34 -5.51 1.44 0.19
CA LYS A 34 -5.00 0.14 -0.29
C LYS A 34 -3.50 0.15 -0.55
N VAL A 35 -2.90 1.31 -0.85
CA VAL A 35 -1.45 1.45 -0.99
C VAL A 35 -0.74 1.01 0.29
N PHE A 36 -1.32 1.37 1.44
CA PHE A 36 -0.77 1.10 2.76
C PHE A 36 -1.33 -0.17 3.40
N PHE A 37 -2.61 -0.45 3.17
CA PHE A 37 -3.36 -1.60 3.66
C PHE A 37 -3.99 -2.38 2.50
N PRO A 38 -3.24 -3.27 1.86
CA PRO A 38 -3.73 -4.05 0.73
C PRO A 38 -4.95 -4.93 1.07
N SER A 39 -5.12 -5.29 2.34
CA SER A 39 -6.27 -6.08 2.83
C SER A 39 -7.59 -5.28 2.88
N LEU A 40 -7.53 -3.95 2.83
CA LEU A 40 -8.69 -3.09 2.96
C LEU A 40 -9.55 -3.13 1.69
N LYS A 41 -10.74 -3.73 1.78
CA LYS A 41 -11.65 -3.83 0.63
C LYS A 41 -12.67 -2.69 0.53
N TYR A 42 -13.07 -2.13 1.66
CA TYR A 42 -14.16 -1.17 1.77
C TYR A 42 -13.76 0.11 2.50
N ASN A 43 -14.60 1.14 2.43
CA ASN A 43 -14.34 2.43 3.08
C ASN A 43 -14.34 2.32 4.62
N PRO A 44 -13.21 2.56 5.32
CA PRO A 44 -13.16 2.54 6.78
C PRO A 44 -13.76 3.78 7.42
N LEU A 45 -14.12 4.78 6.61
CA LEU A 45 -14.75 6.01 7.06
C LEU A 45 -16.27 5.98 6.91
N ALA A 46 -16.88 4.82 6.65
CA ALA A 46 -18.33 4.69 6.61
C ALA A 46 -18.93 5.18 7.95
N PRO A 47 -19.81 6.20 7.93
CA PRO A 47 -20.36 6.78 9.15
C PRO A 47 -21.17 5.74 9.95
N ILE A 48 -21.98 4.97 9.24
CA ILE A 48 -22.88 3.95 9.79
C ILE A 48 -22.52 2.60 9.17
N PHE A 49 -22.54 1.55 9.99
CA PHE A 49 -22.38 0.18 9.52
C PHE A 49 -23.11 -0.81 10.42
N GLY A 50 -23.61 -1.90 9.82
CA GLY A 50 -24.14 -3.06 10.52
C GLY A 50 -23.12 -4.19 10.58
N TYR A 51 -22.93 -4.80 11.75
CA TYR A 51 -22.03 -5.93 11.95
C TYR A 51 -22.49 -6.79 13.12
N ASN A 52 -22.49 -8.12 12.99
CA ASN A 52 -22.94 -9.06 14.02
C ASN A 52 -24.35 -8.77 14.58
N GLY A 53 -25.29 -8.34 13.71
CA GLY A 53 -26.68 -8.05 14.09
C GLY A 53 -26.89 -6.72 14.80
N GLU A 54 -25.84 -5.94 15.05
CA GLU A 54 -25.92 -4.60 15.63
C GLU A 54 -25.61 -3.52 14.57
N ILE A 55 -26.19 -2.33 14.78
CA ILE A 55 -25.92 -1.14 13.97
C ILE A 55 -25.04 -0.18 14.78
N TYR A 56 -23.96 0.29 14.17
CA TYR A 56 -22.98 1.20 14.76
C TYR A 56 -22.94 2.52 13.98
N GLY A 57 -22.63 3.61 14.67
CA GLY A 57 -22.59 4.97 14.13
C GLY A 57 -23.87 5.80 14.35
N ILE A 58 -24.86 5.22 15.05
CA ILE A 58 -26.08 5.90 15.52
C ILE A 58 -26.00 6.02 17.05
N ASP A 59 -26.40 4.97 17.77
CA ASP A 59 -26.36 4.93 19.24
C ASP A 59 -25.15 4.19 19.80
N LYS A 60 -24.74 3.12 19.12
CA LYS A 60 -23.56 2.31 19.47
C LYS A 60 -22.39 2.66 18.56
N ASP A 61 -21.18 2.48 19.07
CA ASP A 61 -19.97 2.72 18.27
C ASP A 61 -18.93 1.63 18.47
N ARG A 62 -18.28 1.25 17.37
CA ARG A 62 -17.19 0.27 17.32
C ARG A 62 -16.18 0.65 16.26
N ASN A 63 -14.92 0.26 16.40
CA ASN A 63 -13.86 0.63 15.45
C ASN A 63 -14.04 -0.12 14.12
N LEU A 64 -14.62 0.56 13.12
CA LEU A 64 -14.82 -0.02 11.79
C LEU A 64 -13.51 -0.39 11.11
N ALA A 65 -12.46 0.43 11.25
CA ALA A 65 -11.18 0.16 10.63
C ALA A 65 -10.56 -1.14 11.16
N GLU A 66 -10.70 -1.41 12.47
CA GLU A 66 -10.25 -2.68 13.05
C GLU A 66 -11.06 -3.86 12.50
N ILE A 67 -12.38 -3.73 12.38
CA ILE A 67 -13.24 -4.78 11.78
C ILE A 67 -12.86 -5.01 10.32
N LEU A 68 -12.58 -3.97 9.55
CA LEU A 68 -12.22 -4.13 8.15
C LEU A 68 -10.86 -4.79 7.94
N VAL A 69 -9.91 -4.58 8.87
CA VAL A 69 -8.56 -5.15 8.79
C VAL A 69 -8.46 -6.53 9.43
N ASN A 70 -9.09 -6.76 10.59
CA ASN A 70 -9.01 -8.01 11.38
C ASN A 70 -10.31 -8.82 11.43
N GLY A 71 -11.45 -8.21 11.16
CA GLY A 71 -12.75 -8.81 11.36
C GLY A 71 -12.97 -10.02 10.46
N SER A 72 -13.68 -11.01 10.98
CA SER A 72 -14.03 -12.23 10.27
C SER A 72 -15.38 -12.08 9.56
N TYR A 73 -15.48 -11.14 8.62
CA TYR A 73 -16.64 -11.06 7.72
C TYR A 73 -16.31 -11.76 6.39
N LYS A 74 -17.23 -12.60 5.90
CA LYS A 74 -17.10 -13.28 4.61
C LYS A 74 -17.77 -12.47 3.50
N THR A 75 -18.91 -11.88 3.82
CA THR A 75 -19.74 -11.13 2.86
C THR A 75 -19.97 -9.71 3.35
N ALA A 76 -19.99 -8.75 2.43
CA ALA A 76 -20.32 -7.37 2.76
C ALA A 76 -21.18 -6.73 1.66
N SER A 77 -22.04 -5.80 2.06
CA SER A 77 -22.84 -4.99 1.14
C SER A 77 -22.68 -3.50 1.44
N VAL A 78 -22.84 -2.67 0.41
CA VAL A 78 -22.78 -1.21 0.52
C VAL A 78 -24.16 -0.65 0.19
N ILE A 79 -24.65 0.25 1.04
CA ILE A 79 -25.83 1.09 0.80
C ILE A 79 -25.31 2.48 0.47
N SER A 80 -25.54 2.93 -0.76
CA SER A 80 -25.12 4.27 -1.19
C SER A 80 -26.10 5.30 -0.66
N SER A 81 -25.70 6.05 0.36
CA SER A 81 -26.52 7.12 0.94
C SER A 81 -25.65 8.28 1.39
N LYS A 82 -26.11 9.51 1.14
CA LYS A 82 -25.42 10.74 1.52
C LYS A 82 -25.59 11.01 3.01
N ILE A 83 -24.66 10.46 3.80
CA ILE A 83 -24.62 10.64 5.25
C ILE A 83 -23.43 11.54 5.61
N LYS A 84 -23.64 12.46 6.57
CA LYS A 84 -22.56 13.32 7.07
C LYS A 84 -21.42 12.46 7.65
N SER A 85 -20.20 12.80 7.26
CA SER A 85 -18.99 12.11 7.72
C SER A 85 -18.86 12.20 9.24
N ASN A 86 -18.51 11.08 9.88
CA ASN A 86 -18.25 11.03 11.32
C ASN A 86 -16.77 11.31 11.62
N ARG A 87 -16.47 12.41 12.35
CA ARG A 87 -15.09 12.78 12.74
C ARG A 87 -14.41 11.68 13.59
N ARG A 88 -15.20 10.89 14.33
CA ARG A 88 -14.71 9.74 15.11
C ARG A 88 -14.08 8.67 14.21
N ARG A 89 -14.65 8.36 13.04
CA ARG A 89 -14.10 7.36 12.10
C ARG A 89 -12.71 7.70 11.60
N ARG A 90 -12.41 9.00 11.45
CA ARG A 90 -11.05 9.45 11.12
C ARG A 90 -10.07 9.12 12.25
N LYS A 91 -10.47 9.30 13.50
CA LYS A 91 -9.66 8.92 14.67
C LYS A 91 -9.47 7.40 14.73
N ASP A 92 -10.53 6.62 14.52
CA ASP A 92 -10.47 5.15 14.49
C ASP A 92 -9.48 4.65 13.43
N LEU A 93 -9.53 5.23 12.23
CA LEU A 93 -8.59 4.92 11.15
C LEU A 93 -7.14 5.28 11.53
N LEU A 94 -6.91 6.44 12.16
CA LEU A 94 -5.58 6.85 12.63
C LEU A 94 -5.04 5.92 13.72
N ILE A 95 -5.90 5.47 14.63
CA ILE A 95 -5.54 4.48 15.66
C ILE A 95 -5.08 3.18 15.00
N VAL A 96 -5.83 2.68 14.00
CA VAL A 96 -5.45 1.48 13.25
C VAL A 96 -4.14 1.70 12.46
N LEU A 97 -3.99 2.81 11.75
CA LEU A 97 -2.74 3.14 11.05
C LEU A 97 -1.52 3.11 11.99
N ARG A 98 -1.69 3.60 13.22
CA ARG A 98 -0.66 3.59 14.27
C ARG A 98 -0.40 2.20 14.84
N GLU A 99 -1.45 1.44 15.14
CA GLU A 99 -1.38 0.10 15.72
C GLU A 99 -0.62 -0.87 14.79
N TYR A 100 -0.90 -0.80 13.49
CA TYR A 100 -0.20 -1.59 12.47
C TYR A 100 1.15 -1.01 12.05
N LYS A 101 1.58 0.09 12.69
CA LYS A 101 2.85 0.75 12.43
C LYS A 101 3.07 1.03 10.93
N VAL A 102 2.01 1.41 10.20
CA VAL A 102 2.07 1.64 8.75
C VAL A 102 3.16 2.64 8.39
N MET A 103 3.24 3.73 9.15
CA MET A 103 4.27 4.75 8.93
C MET A 103 5.69 4.19 9.09
N TRP A 104 5.90 3.23 9.99
CA TRP A 104 7.20 2.59 10.15
C TRP A 104 7.55 1.71 8.95
N VAL A 105 6.59 0.99 8.38
CA VAL A 105 6.80 0.20 7.16
C VAL A 105 7.20 1.11 5.99
N VAL A 106 6.49 2.24 5.84
CA VAL A 106 6.79 3.25 4.82
C VAL A 106 8.20 3.81 5.01
N VAL A 107 8.54 4.28 6.22
CA VAL A 107 9.88 4.82 6.53
C VAL A 107 10.96 3.80 6.24
N LYS A 108 10.82 2.56 6.74
CA LYS A 108 11.80 1.50 6.49
C LYS A 108 11.98 1.24 4.99
N TYR A 109 10.89 1.17 4.23
CA TYR A 109 10.94 0.93 2.79
C TYR A 109 11.69 2.04 2.04
N PHE A 110 11.39 3.31 2.34
CA PHE A 110 12.13 4.41 1.70
C PHE A 110 13.59 4.45 2.17
N SER A 111 13.89 4.07 3.41
CA SER A 111 15.28 3.90 3.88
C SER A 111 16.02 2.80 3.13
N THR A 112 15.39 1.65 2.81
CA THR A 112 16.04 0.62 1.98
C THR A 112 16.27 1.08 0.55
N GLY A 113 15.38 1.92 0.00
CA GLY A 113 15.57 2.56 -1.30
C GLY A 113 16.80 3.47 -1.32
N ILE A 114 16.95 4.36 -0.33
CA ILE A 114 18.13 5.23 -0.18
C ILE A 114 19.40 4.38 0.00
N ALA A 115 19.35 3.37 0.86
CA ALA A 115 20.47 2.45 1.06
C ALA A 115 20.85 1.72 -0.23
N GLY A 116 19.88 1.32 -1.05
CA GLY A 116 20.10 0.72 -2.36
C GLY A 116 20.93 1.62 -3.28
N VAL A 117 20.56 2.90 -3.39
CA VAL A 117 21.34 3.87 -4.20
C VAL A 117 22.80 3.93 -3.73
N LEU A 118 23.04 3.98 -2.42
CA LEU A 118 24.39 3.99 -1.85
C LEU A 118 25.15 2.69 -2.11
N ILE A 119 24.48 1.54 -1.94
CA ILE A 119 25.04 0.21 -2.22
C ILE A 119 25.46 0.11 -3.68
N ASN A 120 24.58 0.52 -4.61
CA ASN A 120 24.90 0.57 -6.04
C ASN A 120 26.18 1.39 -6.30
N MET A 121 26.26 2.61 -5.75
CA MET A 121 27.44 3.47 -5.91
C MET A 121 28.72 2.83 -5.35
N VAL A 122 28.66 2.24 -4.16
CA VAL A 122 29.81 1.59 -3.52
C VAL A 122 30.29 0.39 -4.34
N PHE A 123 29.38 -0.50 -4.74
CA PHE A 123 29.74 -1.67 -5.54
C PHE A 123 30.25 -1.28 -6.92
N PHE A 124 29.69 -0.25 -7.55
CA PHE A 124 30.22 0.27 -8.81
C PHE A 124 31.67 0.73 -8.66
N VAL A 125 31.99 1.49 -7.59
CA VAL A 125 33.37 1.92 -7.31
C VAL A 125 34.29 0.73 -7.06
N ILE A 126 33.86 -0.27 -6.28
CA ILE A 126 34.67 -1.47 -6.02
C ILE A 126 34.97 -2.21 -7.32
N LEU A 127 33.95 -2.52 -8.12
CA LEU A 127 34.10 -3.29 -9.36
C LEU A 127 34.94 -2.53 -10.40
N PHE A 128 34.63 -1.26 -10.63
CA PHE A 128 35.28 -0.47 -11.68
C PHE A 128 36.66 0.06 -11.25
N LYS A 129 36.77 0.71 -10.10
CA LYS A 129 38.01 1.38 -9.70
C LYS A 129 39.01 0.46 -9.04
N ILE A 130 38.56 -0.48 -8.21
CA ILE A 130 39.45 -1.37 -7.44
C ILE A 130 39.76 -2.63 -8.25
N LEU A 131 38.71 -3.33 -8.71
CA LEU A 131 38.85 -4.60 -9.43
C LEU A 131 39.12 -4.44 -10.93
N LYS A 132 39.06 -3.21 -11.45
CA LYS A 132 39.35 -2.86 -12.86
C LYS A 132 38.50 -3.65 -13.87
N ILE A 133 37.29 -4.04 -13.48
CA ILE A 133 36.31 -4.64 -14.38
C ILE A 133 35.81 -3.56 -15.36
N PRO A 134 35.51 -3.89 -16.63
CA PRO A 134 34.94 -2.94 -17.58
C PRO A 134 33.73 -2.18 -16.99
N ASP A 135 33.57 -0.93 -17.41
CA ASP A 135 32.58 0.01 -16.89
C ASP A 135 31.15 -0.51 -17.00
N LEU A 136 30.75 -1.00 -18.18
CA LEU A 136 29.40 -1.49 -18.42
C LEU A 136 29.09 -2.72 -17.57
N ILE A 137 30.04 -3.65 -17.45
CA ILE A 137 29.89 -4.86 -16.63
C ILE A 137 29.80 -4.47 -15.16
N SER A 138 30.63 -3.52 -14.71
CA SER A 138 30.61 -2.99 -13.35
C SER A 138 29.27 -2.32 -13.03
N LEU A 139 28.73 -1.52 -13.96
CA LEU A 139 27.46 -0.82 -13.81
C LEU A 139 26.29 -1.81 -13.65
N VAL A 140 26.15 -2.74 -14.58
CA VAL A 140 25.07 -3.74 -14.55
C VAL A 140 25.18 -4.61 -13.29
N SER A 141 26.39 -5.06 -12.95
CA SER A 141 26.62 -5.89 -11.76
C SER A 141 26.30 -5.14 -10.47
N ALA A 142 26.68 -3.86 -10.36
CA ALA A 142 26.40 -3.06 -9.18
C ALA A 142 24.89 -2.79 -9.00
N ILE A 143 24.18 -2.54 -10.10
CA ILE A 143 22.72 -2.40 -10.09
C ILE A 143 22.08 -3.69 -9.58
N GLU A 144 22.45 -4.86 -10.11
CA GLU A 144 21.82 -6.11 -9.69
C GLU A 144 22.17 -6.51 -8.26
N ILE A 145 23.43 -6.31 -7.83
CA ILE A 145 23.82 -6.52 -6.44
C ILE A 145 22.98 -5.62 -5.52
N SER A 146 22.80 -4.34 -5.88
CA SER A 146 21.96 -3.43 -5.12
C SER A 146 20.50 -3.90 -5.06
N ILE A 147 19.92 -4.33 -6.19
CA ILE A 147 18.53 -4.81 -6.24
C ILE A 147 18.36 -6.02 -5.32
N ILE A 148 19.29 -6.97 -5.36
CA ILE A 148 19.26 -8.17 -4.51
C ILE A 148 19.39 -7.77 -3.03
N ILE A 149 20.35 -6.92 -2.66
CA ILE A 149 20.52 -6.52 -1.26
C ILE A 149 19.30 -5.73 -0.75
N THR A 150 18.76 -4.79 -1.53
CA THR A 150 17.54 -4.06 -1.17
C THR A 150 16.34 -5.01 -1.05
N PHE A 151 16.22 -6.03 -1.91
CA PHE A 151 15.21 -7.07 -1.77
C PHE A 151 15.36 -7.85 -0.45
N LEU A 152 16.58 -8.23 -0.08
CA LEU A 152 16.85 -8.92 1.19
C LEU A 152 16.54 -8.03 2.39
N MET A 153 16.90 -6.74 2.36
CA MET A 153 16.51 -5.76 3.38
C MET A 153 14.99 -5.64 3.49
N ASN A 154 14.29 -5.59 2.35
CA ASN A 154 12.82 -5.58 2.34
C ASN A 154 12.24 -6.85 2.96
N ASN A 155 12.77 -8.01 2.59
CA ASN A 155 12.31 -9.32 3.05
C ASN A 155 12.54 -9.56 4.55
N TYR A 156 13.73 -9.24 5.05
CA TYR A 156 14.16 -9.57 6.42
C TYR A 156 13.99 -8.44 7.44
N TRP A 157 13.81 -7.18 7.00
CA TRP A 157 13.71 -6.04 7.92
C TRP A 157 12.44 -5.20 7.75
N VAL A 158 12.05 -4.85 6.51
CA VAL A 158 10.84 -4.03 6.27
C VAL A 158 9.58 -4.84 6.52
N PHE A 159 9.53 -6.04 5.91
CA PHE A 159 8.37 -6.91 5.92
C PHE A 159 8.56 -8.14 6.83
N SER A 160 9.54 -8.11 7.75
CA SER A 160 9.90 -9.21 8.65
C SER A 160 8.72 -9.85 9.39
N ASN A 161 7.70 -9.06 9.71
CA ASN A 161 6.55 -9.49 10.52
C ASN A 161 5.41 -10.09 9.66
N ARG A 162 5.71 -10.51 8.44
CA ARG A 162 4.73 -11.07 7.50
C ARG A 162 4.90 -12.56 7.35
N VAL A 163 3.78 -13.29 7.35
CA VAL A 163 3.76 -14.72 7.03
C VAL A 163 3.70 -14.88 5.52
N TYR A 164 4.72 -15.50 4.96
CA TYR A 164 4.84 -15.65 3.51
C TYR A 164 4.32 -16.99 3.02
N THR A 165 3.49 -16.98 1.98
CA THR A 165 2.99 -18.20 1.31
C THR A 165 3.77 -18.58 0.06
N ARG A 166 4.42 -17.60 -0.59
CA ARG A 166 5.22 -17.78 -1.81
C ARG A 166 6.69 -17.98 -1.48
N SER A 167 7.42 -18.70 -2.33
CA SER A 167 8.88 -18.90 -2.18
C SER A 167 9.66 -17.59 -2.30
N ILE A 168 10.87 -17.55 -1.75
CA ILE A 168 11.76 -16.38 -1.83
C ILE A 168 12.09 -16.01 -3.28
N TRP A 169 12.30 -17.02 -4.14
CA TRP A 169 12.63 -16.83 -5.56
C TRP A 169 11.48 -16.19 -6.35
N TRP A 170 10.24 -16.60 -6.09
CA TRP A 170 9.07 -15.97 -6.70
C TRP A 170 8.95 -14.50 -6.29
N ARG A 171 9.14 -14.21 -5.00
CA ARG A 171 9.13 -12.81 -4.51
C ARG A 171 10.25 -11.99 -5.14
N MET A 172 11.43 -12.56 -5.31
CA MET A 172 12.57 -11.88 -5.94
C MET A 172 12.26 -11.56 -7.41
N GLY A 173 11.75 -12.51 -8.19
CA GLY A 173 11.34 -12.26 -9.57
C GLY A 173 10.23 -11.21 -9.68
N ALA A 174 9.21 -11.30 -8.83
CA ALA A 174 8.13 -10.30 -8.77
C ALA A 174 8.65 -8.90 -8.38
N TYR A 175 9.66 -8.82 -7.51
CA TYR A 175 10.31 -7.56 -7.14
C TYR A 175 11.06 -6.95 -8.33
N HIS A 176 11.83 -7.73 -9.10
CA HIS A 176 12.49 -7.23 -10.32
C HIS A 176 11.48 -6.69 -11.33
N PHE A 177 10.41 -7.45 -11.58
CA PHE A 177 9.34 -7.02 -12.47
C PHE A 177 8.68 -5.71 -12.00
N THR A 178 8.50 -5.57 -10.69
CA THR A 178 7.98 -4.33 -10.08
C THR A 178 8.89 -3.15 -10.39
N LEU A 179 10.20 -3.29 -10.18
CA LEU A 179 11.17 -2.23 -10.45
C LEU A 179 11.21 -1.84 -11.94
N ILE A 180 11.15 -2.82 -12.84
CA ILE A 180 11.09 -2.58 -14.30
C ILE A 180 9.84 -1.77 -14.65
N MET A 181 8.67 -2.13 -14.10
CA MET A 181 7.44 -1.34 -14.30
C MET A 181 7.56 0.08 -13.74
N GLY A 182 8.26 0.25 -12.61
CA GLY A 182 8.60 1.56 -12.07
C GLY A 182 9.38 2.43 -13.05
N ILE A 183 10.31 1.85 -13.82
CA ILE A 183 11.07 2.58 -14.86
C ILE A 183 10.11 3.10 -15.93
N PHE A 184 9.21 2.27 -16.45
CA PHE A 184 8.22 2.68 -17.44
C PHE A 184 7.29 3.78 -16.92
N ILE A 185 6.87 3.70 -15.65
CA ILE A 185 6.04 4.73 -15.01
C ILE A 185 6.80 6.04 -14.88
N ASN A 186 8.08 5.99 -14.48
CA ASN A 186 8.91 7.19 -14.39
C ASN A 186 9.01 7.86 -15.77
N VAL A 187 9.50 7.12 -16.77
CA VAL A 187 9.72 7.63 -18.13
C VAL A 187 8.42 8.12 -18.76
N GLY A 188 7.33 7.38 -18.61
CA GLY A 188 6.01 7.78 -19.11
C GLY A 188 5.49 9.05 -18.45
N THR A 189 5.64 9.17 -17.13
CA THR A 189 5.25 10.38 -16.38
C THR A 189 6.07 11.59 -16.83
N TYR A 190 7.40 11.45 -16.89
CA TYR A 190 8.30 12.49 -17.39
C TYR A 190 7.88 12.93 -18.79
N TRP A 191 7.65 11.98 -19.71
CA TRP A 191 7.30 12.27 -21.09
C TRP A 191 5.98 13.04 -21.21
N VAL A 192 4.93 12.62 -20.50
CA VAL A 192 3.63 13.30 -20.49
C VAL A 192 3.77 14.71 -19.92
N LEU A 193 4.41 14.88 -18.76
CA LEU A 193 4.52 16.19 -18.10
C LEU A 193 5.37 17.17 -18.92
N ASN A 194 6.47 16.70 -19.51
CA ASN A 194 7.29 17.52 -20.38
C ASN A 194 6.52 17.99 -21.64
N ARG A 195 5.65 17.13 -22.21
CA ARG A 195 4.76 17.51 -23.32
C ARG A 195 3.70 18.55 -22.94
N LEU A 196 3.33 18.62 -21.66
CA LEU A 196 2.46 19.66 -21.12
C LEU A 196 3.22 20.96 -20.81
N GLY A 197 4.51 21.05 -21.13
CA GLY A 197 5.34 22.24 -20.90
C GLY A 197 5.87 22.38 -19.48
N ILE A 198 5.74 21.33 -18.64
CA ILE A 198 6.31 21.33 -17.30
C ILE A 198 7.83 21.19 -17.40
N ASN A 199 8.56 21.96 -16.58
CA ASN A 199 10.02 21.92 -16.54
C ASN A 199 10.54 20.49 -16.33
N TYR A 200 11.57 20.11 -17.11
CA TYR A 200 12.09 18.74 -17.13
C TYR A 200 12.56 18.23 -15.77
N ILE A 201 13.10 19.09 -14.90
CA ILE A 201 13.53 18.72 -13.54
C ILE A 201 12.31 18.35 -12.69
N ILE A 202 11.25 19.15 -12.78
CA ILE A 202 10.00 18.90 -12.06
C ILE A 202 9.32 17.64 -12.61
N ALA A 203 9.29 17.48 -13.93
CA ALA A 203 8.72 16.31 -14.59
C ALA A 203 9.44 15.02 -14.17
N ASP A 204 10.78 15.02 -14.12
CA ASP A 204 11.60 13.88 -13.71
C ASP A 204 11.37 13.56 -12.23
N PHE A 205 11.38 14.58 -11.36
CA PHE A 205 11.10 14.41 -9.94
C PHE A 205 9.72 13.78 -9.69
N VAL A 206 8.67 14.26 -10.37
CA VAL A 206 7.33 13.69 -10.26
C VAL A 206 7.29 12.24 -10.79
N GLY A 207 8.02 11.95 -11.87
CA GLY A 207 8.19 10.59 -12.37
C GLY A 207 8.83 9.65 -11.34
N ILE A 208 9.90 10.08 -10.67
CA ILE A 208 10.54 9.32 -9.59
C ILE A 208 9.56 9.08 -8.43
N VAL A 209 8.77 10.08 -8.04
CA VAL A 209 7.78 9.95 -6.97
C VAL A 209 6.71 8.91 -7.34
N PHE A 210 6.13 8.98 -8.54
CA PHE A 210 5.11 8.03 -8.99
C PHE A 210 5.66 6.61 -9.14
N ALA A 211 6.86 6.45 -9.71
CA ALA A 211 7.52 5.16 -9.79
C ALA A 211 7.80 4.58 -8.40
N SER A 212 8.24 5.40 -7.45
CA SER A 212 8.50 4.97 -6.07
C SER A 212 7.21 4.54 -5.34
N LEU A 213 6.11 5.28 -5.52
CA LEU A 213 4.81 4.93 -4.97
C LEU A 213 4.26 3.63 -5.58
N TRP A 214 4.41 3.45 -6.90
CA TRP A 214 4.08 2.20 -7.58
C TRP A 214 4.88 1.02 -7.03
N ASN A 215 6.20 1.19 -6.96
CA ASN A 215 7.10 0.15 -6.45
C ASN A 215 6.75 -0.22 -5.02
N PHE A 216 6.50 0.77 -4.16
CA PHE A 216 6.04 0.52 -2.79
C PHE A 216 4.71 -0.23 -2.78
N TYR A 217 3.72 0.22 -3.55
CA TYR A 217 2.40 -0.41 -3.57
C TYR A 217 2.48 -1.88 -3.98
N ILE A 218 3.08 -2.20 -5.12
CA ILE A 218 3.16 -3.58 -5.62
C ILE A 218 4.01 -4.43 -4.69
N THR A 219 5.11 -3.88 -4.17
CA THR A 219 5.95 -4.60 -3.21
C THR A 219 5.18 -4.93 -1.93
N ASN A 220 4.42 -3.96 -1.41
CA ASN A 220 3.60 -4.10 -0.21
C ASN A 220 2.40 -5.03 -0.43
N ALA A 221 1.71 -4.92 -1.56
CA ALA A 221 0.43 -5.54 -1.84
C ALA A 221 0.51 -6.90 -2.53
N HIS A 222 1.58 -7.18 -3.27
CA HIS A 222 1.69 -8.38 -4.10
C HIS A 222 2.96 -9.18 -3.80
N VAL A 223 4.12 -8.52 -3.74
CA VAL A 223 5.40 -9.22 -3.52
C VAL A 223 5.48 -9.78 -2.10
N PHE A 224 5.18 -8.95 -1.10
CA PHE A 224 5.19 -9.34 0.30
C PHE A 224 3.77 -9.37 0.88
N PHE A 225 2.78 -9.82 0.11
CA PHE A 225 1.43 -9.95 0.61
C PHE A 225 1.36 -10.98 1.74
N SER A 226 0.77 -10.57 2.86
CA SER A 226 0.44 -11.44 3.97
C SER A 226 -0.83 -10.91 4.64
N LYS A 227 -1.69 -11.80 5.15
CA LYS A 227 -2.73 -11.39 6.09
C LYS A 227 -2.04 -10.80 7.32
N TYR A 228 -2.25 -9.53 7.61
CA TYR A 228 -1.70 -8.91 8.82
C TYR A 228 -2.12 -9.74 10.04
N GLN A 229 -1.15 -10.23 10.82
CA GLN A 229 -1.41 -10.82 12.12
C GLN A 229 -1.21 -9.76 13.20
N LYS A 230 -2.07 -9.74 14.23
CA LYS A 230 -1.81 -8.97 15.45
C LYS A 230 -0.46 -9.44 16.01
N ILE A 231 0.49 -8.53 16.07
CA ILE A 231 1.73 -8.76 16.83
C ILE A 231 1.30 -8.73 18.30
N LYS A 232 1.43 -9.87 18.99
CA LYS A 232 1.24 -9.96 20.43
C LYS A 232 2.24 -9.08 21.17
#